data_AF-A0A0A3IHY3-F1
#
_entry.id   AF-A0A0A3IHY3-F1
#
_cell.length_a   1.000
_cell.length_b   1.000
_cell.length_c   1.000
_cell.angle_alpha   90.00
_cell.angle_beta   90.00
_cell.angle_gamma   90.00
#
_symmetry.space_group_name_H-M   'P 1'
#
loop_
_entity.id
_entity.type
_entity.pdbx_description
1 polymer ?
#
loop_
_entity_poly.entity_id
_entity_poly.type
_entity_poly.pdbx_seq_one_letter_code
_entity_poly.pdbx_strand_id
1 'polypeptide(L)'
;MLMGAAILIGGLIFAAVLTKGIGKRKKRIIWGITTMLVIAPLLSWLIGMSYAIYEGDGFAGIGVMLILLPPLFLAGLVILLIGIFKKETN
;
A
#
# COMPACT_ATOMS: atom_id res chain seq x y z
N MET A 1 12.51 4.06 10.78
CA MET A 1 12.35 4.39 9.34
C MET A 1 12.97 3.32 8.44
N LEU A 2 14.26 3.02 8.55
CA LEU A 2 14.93 2.01 7.72
C LEU A 2 14.25 0.63 7.74
N MET A 3 13.83 0.16 8.92
CA MET A 3 13.14 -1.13 9.05
C MET A 3 11.76 -1.15 8.36
N GLY A 4 10.97 -0.08 8.49
CA GLY A 4 9.68 0.03 7.80
C GLY A 4 9.82 0.14 6.28
N ALA A 5 10.85 0.85 5.80
CA ALA A 5 11.19 0.89 4.38
C ALA A 5 11.61 -0.49 3.86
N ALA A 6 12.41 -1.25 4.62
CA ALA A 6 12.79 -2.60 4.26
C ALA A 6 11.59 -3.56 4.18
N ILE A 7 10.64 -3.48 5.13
CA ILE A 7 9.41 -4.27 5.11
C ILE A 7 8.54 -3.91 3.90
N LEU A 8 8.41 -2.61 3.58
CA LEU A 8 7.64 -2.15 2.43
C LEU A 8 8.25 -2.66 1.12
N ILE A 9 9.57 -2.53 0.96
CA ILE A 9 10.30 -3.03 -0.22
C ILE A 9 10.17 -4.55 -0.31
N GLY A 10 10.35 -5.26 0.79
CA GLY A 10 10.20 -6.72 0.85
C GLY A 10 8.80 -7.18 0.44
N GLY A 11 7.75 -6.52 0.95
CA GLY A 11 6.36 -6.80 0.58
C GLY A 11 6.06 -6.54 -0.90
N LEU A 12 6.62 -5.46 -1.47
CA LEU A 12 6.50 -5.17 -2.91
C LEU A 12 7.20 -6.22 -3.77
N ILE A 13 8.43 -6.61 -3.41
CA ILE A 13 9.18 -7.64 -4.13
C ILE A 13 8.42 -8.97 -4.05
N PHE A 14 7.94 -9.36 -2.87
CA PHE A 14 7.17 -10.58 -2.68
C PHE A 14 5.91 -10.60 -3.54
N ALA A 15 5.13 -9.52 -3.54
CA ALA A 15 3.94 -9.38 -4.38
C ALA A 15 4.28 -9.41 -5.89
N ALA A 16 5.38 -8.78 -6.30
CA ALA A 16 5.85 -8.79 -7.68
C ALA A 16 6.26 -10.19 -8.15
N VAL A 17 6.97 -10.95 -7.31
CA VAL A 17 7.35 -12.35 -7.58
C VAL A 17 6.10 -13.23 -7.66
N LEU A 18 5.20 -13.11 -6.69
CA LEU A 18 3.98 -13.93 -6.62
C LEU A 18 3.05 -13.70 -7.83
N THR A 19 3.08 -12.50 -8.43
CA THR A 19 2.25 -12.17 -9.59
C THR A 19 2.88 -12.48 -10.95
N LYS A 20 4.10 -13.00 -11.01
CA LYS A 20 4.73 -13.44 -12.27
C LYS A 20 3.95 -14.61 -12.87
N GLY A 21 3.64 -14.54 -14.17
CA GLY A 21 2.89 -15.59 -14.88
C GLY A 21 1.39 -15.65 -14.56
N ILE A 22 0.89 -14.83 -13.63
CA ILE A 22 -0.53 -14.77 -13.28
C ILE A 22 -1.29 -13.87 -14.27
N GLY A 23 -2.50 -14.30 -14.65
CA GLY A 23 -3.39 -13.51 -15.52
C GLY A 23 -3.74 -12.11 -14.98
N LYS A 24 -4.01 -11.17 -15.90
CA LYS A 24 -4.25 -9.74 -15.60
C LYS A 24 -5.34 -9.46 -14.56
N ARG A 25 -6.31 -10.37 -14.41
CA ARG A 25 -7.39 -10.28 -13.41
C ARG A 25 -6.87 -10.56 -12.00
N LYS A 26 -6.36 -11.77 -11.76
CA LYS A 26 -5.77 -12.19 -10.48
C LYS A 26 -4.62 -11.28 -10.04
N LYS A 27 -3.79 -10.82 -10.99
CA LYS A 27 -2.74 -9.83 -10.70
C LYS A 27 -3.30 -8.56 -10.06
N ARG A 28 -4.41 -8.00 -10.58
CA ARG A 28 -5.03 -6.78 -10.01
C ARG A 28 -5.62 -7.02 -8.63
N ILE A 29 -6.21 -8.19 -8.38
CA ILE A 29 -6.71 -8.55 -7.04
C ILE A 29 -5.55 -8.55 -6.04
N ILE A 30 -4.44 -9.23 -6.36
CA ILE A 30 -3.26 -9.29 -5.48
C ILE A 30 -2.70 -7.89 -5.23
N TRP A 31 -2.52 -7.09 -6.28
CA TRP A 31 -2.03 -5.72 -6.14
C TRP A 31 -2.96 -4.80 -5.34
N GLY A 32 -4.28 -4.97 -5.45
CA GLY A 32 -5.25 -4.24 -4.63
C GLY A 32 -5.09 -4.55 -3.15
N ILE A 33 -5.03 -5.84 -2.79
CA ILE A 33 -4.81 -6.30 -1.41
C ILE A 33 -3.45 -5.84 -0.87
N THR A 34 -2.38 -6.00 -1.65
CA THR A 34 -1.04 -5.50 -1.29
C THR A 34 -1.06 -4.00 -1.02
N THR A 35 -1.78 -3.23 -1.85
CA THR A 35 -1.89 -1.78 -1.67
C THR A 35 -2.62 -1.43 -0.38
N MET A 36 -3.70 -2.12 -0.04
CA MET A 36 -4.47 -1.89 1.18
C MET A 36 -3.72 -2.27 2.46
N LEU A 37 -3.12 -3.47 2.48
CA LEU A 37 -2.65 -4.08 3.73
C LEU A 37 -1.16 -3.89 3.97
N VAL A 38 -0.40 -3.59 2.91
CA VAL A 38 1.05 -3.42 2.99
C VAL A 38 1.42 -1.98 2.68
N ILE A 39 1.07 -1.48 1.48
CA ILE A 39 1.51 -0.15 1.04
C ILE A 39 0.87 0.95 1.88
N ALA A 40 -0.46 0.94 2.04
CA ALA A 40 -1.17 2.00 2.75
C ALA A 40 -0.69 2.21 4.20
N PRO A 41 -0.60 1.18 5.07
CA PRO A 41 -0.14 1.37 6.45
C PRO A 41 1.36 1.70 6.53
N LEU A 42 2.21 1.08 5.72
CA LEU A 42 3.66 1.30 5.81
C LEU A 42 4.08 2.64 5.22
N LEU A 43 3.47 3.06 4.12
CA LEU A 43 3.81 4.32 3.46
C LEU A 43 3.28 5.51 4.27
N SER A 44 2.05 5.43 4.79
CA SER A 44 1.52 6.48 5.68
C SER A 44 2.37 6.60 6.95
N TRP A 45 2.78 5.47 7.54
CA TRP A 45 3.68 5.47 8.70
C TRP A 45 5.05 6.06 8.39
N LEU A 46 5.68 5.73 7.27
CA LEU A 46 6.98 6.29 6.88
C LEU A 46 6.91 7.80 6.72
N ILE A 47 5.89 8.31 6.03
CA ILE A 47 5.73 9.75 5.80
C ILE A 47 5.38 10.47 7.11
N GLY A 48 4.44 9.93 7.88
CA GLY A 48 4.02 10.53 9.15
C GLY A 48 5.14 10.56 10.19
N MET A 49 5.94 9.50 10.34
CA MET A 49 7.10 9.53 11.23
C MET A 49 8.16 10.53 10.73
N SER A 50 8.35 10.66 9.41
CA SER A 50 9.31 11.62 8.86
C SER A 50 8.88 13.04 9.17
N TYR A 51 7.58 13.32 9.04
CA TYR A 51 6.99 14.58 9.43
C TYR A 51 7.11 14.84 10.93
N ALA A 52 6.84 13.84 11.78
CA ALA A 52 6.97 13.96 13.24
C ALA A 52 8.37 14.39 13.68
N ILE A 53 9.41 13.80 13.05
CA ILE A 53 10.81 14.13 13.36
C ILE A 53 11.15 15.52 12.86
N TYR A 54 10.67 15.90 11.68
CA TYR A 54 10.91 17.22 11.10
C TYR A 54 10.29 18.34 11.94
N GLU A 55 9.04 18.16 12.36
CA GLU A 55 8.29 19.13 13.15
C GLU A 55 8.67 19.08 14.65
N GLY A 56 9.22 17.96 15.12
CA GLY A 56 9.47 17.71 16.55
C GLY A 56 8.21 17.39 17.35
N ASP A 57 7.08 17.11 16.68
CA ASP A 57 5.80 16.81 17.30
C ASP A 57 5.22 15.47 16.81
N GLY A 58 5.02 14.55 17.76
CA GLY A 58 4.42 13.24 17.51
C GLY A 58 2.96 13.32 17.07
N PHE A 59 2.19 14.31 17.53
CA PHE A 59 0.79 14.47 17.13
C PHE A 59 0.67 14.90 15.68
N ALA A 60 1.50 15.85 15.24
CA ALA A 60 1.57 16.25 13.83
C ALA A 60 1.89 15.05 12.92
N GLY A 61 2.83 14.19 13.34
CA GLY A 61 3.13 12.94 12.65
C GLY A 61 1.95 11.99 12.52
N ILE A 62 1.24 11.74 13.64
CA ILE A 62 0.04 10.90 13.66
C ILE A 62 -1.07 11.50 12.77
N GLY A 63 -1.24 12.82 12.80
CA GLY A 63 -2.17 13.54 11.93
C GLY A 63 -1.90 13.26 10.45
N VAL A 64 -0.64 13.38 10.04
CA VAL A 64 -0.21 13.06 8.66
C VAL A 64 -0.45 11.59 8.31
N MET A 65 -0.17 10.64 9.22
CA MET A 65 -0.47 9.22 8.98
C MET A 65 -1.97 8.99 8.72
N LEU A 66 -2.83 9.56 9.57
CA LEU A 66 -4.28 9.39 9.48
C LEU A 66 -4.88 10.07 8.24
N ILE A 67 -4.30 11.16 7.76
CA ILE A 67 -4.72 11.82 6.52
C ILE A 67 -4.30 11.01 5.30
N LEU A 68 -3.12 10.38 5.32
CA LEU A 68 -2.60 9.60 4.19
C LEU A 68 -3.21 8.20 4.08
N LEU A 69 -3.62 7.59 5.19
CA LEU A 69 -4.12 6.22 5.19
C LEU A 69 -5.40 6.03 4.34
N PRO A 70 -6.47 6.85 4.46
CA PRO A 70 -7.69 6.71 3.67
C PRO A 70 -7.48 6.76 2.14
N PRO A 71 -6.80 7.76 1.55
CA PRO A 71 -6.63 7.81 0.10
C PRO A 71 -5.79 6.64 -0.43
N LEU A 72 -4.75 6.20 0.30
CA LEU A 72 -3.96 5.03 -0.08
C LEU A 72 -4.78 3.74 -0.02
N PHE A 73 -5.60 3.58 1.02
CA PHE A 73 -6.49 2.43 1.16
C PHE A 73 -7.55 2.41 0.04
N LEU A 74 -8.16 3.56 -0.26
CA LEU A 74 -9.13 3.71 -1.35
C LEU A 74 -8.51 3.41 -2.72
N ALA A 75 -7.26 3.82 -2.96
CA ALA A 75 -6.55 3.45 -4.18
C ALA A 75 -6.42 1.92 -4.32
N GLY A 76 -6.06 1.23 -3.22
CA GLY A 76 -6.05 -0.23 -3.18
C GLY A 76 -7.43 -0.84 -3.42
N LEU A 77 -8.49 -0.24 -2.87
CA LEU A 77 -9.88 -0.64 -3.08
C LEU A 77 -10.30 -0.55 -4.53
N VAL A 78 -10.02 0.56 -5.19
CA VAL A 78 -10.32 0.71 -6.62
C VAL A 78 -9.60 -0.35 -7.45
N ILE A 79 -8.31 -0.61 -7.20
CA ILE A 79 -7.54 -1.65 -7.90
C ILE A 79 -8.15 -3.04 -7.68
N LEU A 80 -8.53 -3.35 -6.44
CA LEU A 80 -9.16 -4.61 -6.06
C LEU A 80 -10.51 -4.80 -6.78
N LEU A 81 -11.39 -3.80 -6.74
CA LEU A 81 -12.72 -3.85 -7.36
C LEU A 81 -12.59 -4.03 -8.88
N ILE A 82 -11.66 -3.32 -9.52
CA ILE A 82 -11.35 -3.52 -10.94
C ILE A 82 -10.90 -4.96 -11.21
N GLY A 83 -10.13 -5.57 -10.31
CA GLY A 83 -9.71 -6.98 -10.42
C GLY A 83 -10.89 -7.95 -10.27
N ILE A 84 -11.81 -7.68 -9.34
CA ILE A 84 -12.97 -8.54 -9.05
C ILE A 84 -13.99 -8.50 -10.20
N PHE A 85 -14.38 -7.29 -10.63
CA PHE A 85 -15.45 -7.09 -11.60
C PHE A 85 -15.03 -7.21 -13.06
N LYS A 86 -13.73 -7.21 -13.37
CA LYS A 86 -13.28 -7.48 -14.74
C LYS A 86 -13.60 -8.94 -15.08
N LYS A 87 -14.56 -9.13 -15.99
CA LYS A 87 -14.83 -10.44 -16.61
C LYS A 87 -13.53 -10.99 -17.19
N GLU A 88 -13.29 -12.28 -16.98
CA GLU A 88 -12.24 -13.02 -17.66
C GLU A 88 -12.57 -13.03 -19.15
N THR A 89 -11.89 -12.18 -19.92
CA THR A 89 -11.78 -12.38 -21.35
C THR A 89 -10.78 -13.52 -21.53
N ASN A 90 -11.32 -14.73 -21.77
CA ASN A 90 -10.53 -15.86 -22.25
C ASN A 90 -9.94 -15.52 -23.62
#